data_AF-A0A327Y8Z5-F1
#
_entry.id   AF-A0A327Y8Z5-F1
#
_cell.length_a   1.000
_cell.length_b   1.000
_cell.length_c   1.000
_cell.angle_alpha   90.00
_cell.angle_beta   90.00
_cell.angle_gamma   90.00
#
_symmetry.space_group_name_H-M   'P 1'
#
loop_
_entity.id
_entity.type
_entity.pdbx_description
1 polymer ?
#
loop_
_entity_poly.entity_id
_entity_poly.type
_entity_poly.pdbx_seq_one_letter_code
_entity_poly.pdbx_strand_id
1 'polypeptide(L)'
;MTRLRKAVLCSAAVVVAGALAGCLSAPPDGAPDTARLAGGDVVIGGPRGYCVDPGTFARGPARTFAVIASCRKIAGGNDGPVVAPMLVTVTVGAPDTGAALPEAPALAAEMGQRMIGGLHRNGLTLTHLAGGGTDVLDDGDPRYWRGTFVQGGRMVGLALYAPRDSPLAGSDGAAMLHAIRDRIATLSPQGG
;
A
#
# COMPACT_ATOMS: atom_id res chain seq x y z
N MET A 1 -13.23 47.15 -23.24
CA MET A 1 -13.76 47.54 -21.91
C MET A 1 -12.64 47.41 -20.90
N THR A 2 -12.46 48.46 -20.10
CA THR A 2 -11.20 48.89 -19.51
C THR A 2 -11.24 48.71 -17.99
N ARG A 3 -10.18 48.12 -17.40
CA ARG A 3 -9.75 48.17 -15.98
C ARG A 3 -10.68 47.49 -14.96
N LEU A 4 -10.18 46.78 -13.93
CA LEU A 4 -9.60 47.42 -12.76
C LEU A 4 -8.68 46.48 -11.94
N ARG A 5 -7.51 47.03 -11.61
CA ARG A 5 -6.49 46.51 -10.70
C ARG A 5 -7.05 46.43 -9.27
N LYS A 6 -6.90 45.31 -8.56
CA LYS A 6 -7.07 45.28 -7.10
C LYS A 6 -5.75 45.71 -6.45
N ALA A 7 -5.84 46.82 -5.73
CA ALA A 7 -4.76 47.45 -4.99
C ALA A 7 -4.33 46.58 -3.80
N VAL A 8 -3.02 46.38 -3.67
CA VAL A 8 -2.37 45.94 -2.43
C VAL A 8 -2.30 47.17 -1.52
N LEU A 9 -3.12 47.23 -0.48
CA LEU A 9 -2.92 48.18 0.61
C LEU A 9 -1.93 47.57 1.60
N CYS A 10 -0.70 48.08 1.59
CA CYS A 10 0.21 48.01 2.73
C CYS A 10 -0.25 49.04 3.78
N SER A 11 -0.91 48.59 4.84
CA SER A 11 -1.06 49.38 6.06
C SER A 11 -0.16 48.79 7.13
N ALA A 12 0.88 49.56 7.49
CA ALA A 12 1.78 49.27 8.58
C ALA A 12 1.04 49.45 9.92
N ALA A 13 0.93 48.38 10.69
CA ALA A 13 0.66 48.43 12.12
C ALA A 13 1.67 47.50 12.81
N VAL A 14 2.65 48.11 13.48
CA VAL A 14 3.61 47.42 14.34
C VAL A 14 2.87 47.03 15.62
N VAL A 15 2.55 45.75 15.75
CA VAL A 15 2.16 45.13 17.02
C VAL A 15 3.14 43.99 17.26
N VAL A 16 4.02 44.19 18.25
CA VAL A 16 4.91 43.16 18.77
C VAL A 16 4.05 42.19 19.57
N ALA A 17 3.71 41.06 18.96
CA ALA A 17 3.16 39.89 19.63
C ALA A 17 3.90 38.66 19.09
N GLY A 18 4.59 37.94 19.98
CA GLY A 18 5.42 36.78 19.65
C GLY A 18 4.61 35.70 18.94
N ALA A 19 4.83 35.58 17.63
CA ALA A 19 4.26 34.54 16.81
C ALA A 19 5.09 33.25 16.99
N LEU A 20 4.60 32.31 17.79
CA LEU A 20 4.86 30.89 17.55
C LEU A 20 4.09 30.50 16.28
N ALA A 21 4.57 30.98 15.13
CA ALA A 21 4.12 30.52 13.82
C ALA A 21 4.72 29.13 13.58
N GLY A 22 4.15 28.12 14.24
CA GLY A 22 4.32 26.74 13.80
C GLY A 22 3.72 26.65 12.41
N CYS A 23 4.55 26.50 11.38
CA CYS A 23 4.10 26.10 10.06
C CYS A 23 3.51 24.70 10.19
N LEU A 24 2.22 24.61 10.47
CA LEU A 24 1.46 23.38 10.32
C LEU A 24 1.32 23.19 8.80
N SER A 25 2.32 22.57 8.19
CA SER A 25 2.20 22.09 6.82
C SER A 25 1.04 21.11 6.82
N ALA A 26 -0.07 21.50 6.19
CA ALA A 26 -1.14 20.57 5.89
C ALA A 26 -0.51 19.37 5.18
N PRO A 27 -0.91 18.12 5.51
CA PRO A 27 -0.52 16.96 4.74
C PRO A 27 -0.81 17.26 3.25
N PRO A 28 0.08 16.88 2.31
CA PRO A 28 -0.20 17.06 0.91
C PRO A 28 -1.58 16.47 0.57
N ASP A 29 -2.40 17.25 -0.14
CA ASP A 29 -3.72 16.79 -0.58
C ASP A 29 -3.55 15.56 -1.49
N GLY A 30 -4.02 14.40 -1.03
CA GLY A 30 -3.99 13.14 -1.77
C GLY A 30 -3.24 11.99 -1.08
N ALA A 31 -3.68 10.77 -1.37
CA ALA A 31 -2.98 9.57 -0.93
C ALA A 31 -1.63 9.45 -1.65
N PRO A 32 -0.51 9.17 -0.96
CA PRO A 32 0.78 9.03 -1.61
C PRO A 32 0.79 7.84 -2.60
N ASP A 33 1.32 8.08 -3.79
CA ASP A 33 1.51 7.03 -4.81
C ASP A 33 2.55 5.98 -4.39
N THR A 34 3.48 6.37 -3.52
CA THR A 34 4.57 5.52 -3.04
C THR A 34 4.92 5.76 -1.59
N ALA A 35 5.52 4.76 -0.94
CA ALA A 35 6.06 4.89 0.40
C ALA A 35 7.36 4.11 0.57
N ARG A 36 8.25 4.60 1.42
CA ARG A 36 9.49 3.92 1.81
C ARG A 36 9.26 3.13 3.09
N LEU A 37 9.59 1.85 3.06
CA LEU A 37 9.56 0.94 4.19
C LEU A 37 10.98 0.46 4.52
N ALA A 38 11.19 -0.03 5.73
CA ALA A 38 12.45 -0.62 6.17
C ALA A 38 13.68 0.28 5.93
N GLY A 39 13.57 1.56 6.27
CA GLY A 39 14.66 2.53 6.06
C GLY A 39 14.91 2.93 4.61
N GLY A 40 14.08 2.48 3.66
CA GLY A 40 14.23 2.74 2.23
C GLY A 40 14.67 1.54 1.39
N ASP A 41 14.97 0.40 2.02
CA ASP A 41 15.34 -0.84 1.35
C ASP A 41 14.21 -1.37 0.45
N VAL A 42 12.96 -1.04 0.81
CA VAL A 42 11.76 -1.39 0.03
C VAL A 42 10.94 -0.12 -0.21
N VAL A 43 10.69 0.19 -1.47
CA VAL A 43 9.80 1.27 -1.90
C VAL A 43 8.55 0.66 -2.51
N ILE A 44 7.41 0.93 -1.89
CA ILE A 44 6.13 0.37 -2.31
C ILE A 44 5.30 1.37 -3.09
N GLY A 45 4.40 0.87 -3.93
CA GLY A 45 3.40 1.66 -4.66
C GLY A 45 2.39 0.75 -5.34
N GLY A 46 1.16 1.24 -5.50
CA GLY A 46 0.10 0.51 -6.20
C GLY A 46 0.17 0.67 -7.73
N PRO A 47 -0.52 -0.19 -8.49
CA PRO A 47 -0.86 0.07 -9.88
C PRO A 47 -1.76 1.30 -10.02
N ARG A 48 -1.97 1.77 -11.26
CA ARG A 48 -2.81 2.94 -11.54
C ARG A 48 -4.18 2.84 -10.85
N GLY A 49 -4.51 3.86 -10.04
CA GLY A 49 -5.77 3.93 -9.29
C GLY A 49 -5.71 3.36 -7.87
N TYR A 50 -4.56 2.80 -7.47
CA TYR A 50 -4.29 2.32 -6.12
C TYR A 50 -3.13 3.10 -5.50
N CYS A 51 -3.35 3.59 -4.29
CA CYS A 51 -2.42 4.44 -3.56
C CYS A 51 -2.07 3.79 -2.22
N VAL A 52 -0.94 4.20 -1.66
CA VAL A 52 -0.57 3.79 -0.31
C VAL A 52 -1.38 4.61 0.70
N ASP A 53 -2.01 3.96 1.67
CA ASP A 53 -2.79 4.61 2.71
C ASP A 53 -1.87 5.21 3.78
N PRO A 54 -1.80 6.54 3.91
CA PRO A 54 -0.91 7.19 4.86
C PRO A 54 -1.33 6.97 6.31
N GLY A 55 -2.60 6.65 6.56
CA GLY A 55 -3.12 6.32 7.89
C GLY A 55 -2.58 5.00 8.45
N THR A 56 -2.03 4.13 7.58
CA THR A 56 -1.53 2.81 7.97
C THR A 56 -0.03 2.74 8.24
N PHE A 57 0.68 3.86 8.11
CA PHE A 57 2.10 3.88 8.40
C PHE A 57 2.36 3.63 9.90
N ALA A 58 3.05 2.52 10.20
CA ALA A 58 3.59 2.29 11.53
C ALA A 58 4.47 3.48 11.95
N ARG A 59 4.37 3.91 13.22
CA ARG A 59 5.18 5.02 13.74
C ARG A 59 6.65 4.61 13.82
N GLY A 60 7.55 5.56 13.55
CA GLY A 60 9.00 5.37 13.66
C GLY A 60 9.76 5.37 12.33
N PRO A 61 11.10 5.32 12.37
CA PRO A 61 11.96 5.44 11.18
C PRO A 61 12.02 4.16 10.33
N ALA A 62 11.79 2.98 10.94
CA ALA A 62 11.96 1.70 10.26
C ALA A 62 10.72 1.24 9.48
N ARG A 63 9.50 1.76 9.75
CA ARG A 63 8.19 1.43 9.16
C ARG A 63 8.17 0.17 8.27
N THR A 64 7.62 -0.93 8.79
CA THR A 64 7.64 -2.23 8.11
C THR A 64 6.28 -2.66 7.59
N PHE A 65 5.26 -1.83 7.72
CA PHE A 65 3.89 -2.14 7.33
C PHE A 65 3.25 -0.95 6.60
N ALA A 66 2.46 -1.25 5.59
CA ALA A 66 1.58 -0.30 4.92
C ALA A 66 0.40 -1.01 4.24
N VAL A 67 -0.61 -0.24 3.89
CA VAL A 67 -1.75 -0.69 3.10
C VAL A 67 -1.77 0.02 1.75
N ILE A 68 -2.15 -0.70 0.70
CA ILE A 68 -2.49 -0.18 -0.62
C ILE A 68 -4.00 -0.37 -0.83
N ALA A 69 -4.70 0.70 -1.21
CA ALA A 69 -6.14 0.68 -1.49
C ALA A 69 -6.49 1.66 -2.61
N SER A 70 -7.77 1.73 -2.99
CA SER A 70 -8.23 2.68 -4.02
C SER A 70 -7.88 4.12 -3.63
N CYS A 71 -7.13 4.83 -4.49
CA CYS A 71 -6.80 6.24 -4.29
C CYS A 71 -8.06 7.06 -4.03
N ARG A 72 -9.12 6.79 -4.82
CA ARG A 72 -10.41 7.47 -4.70
C ARG A 72 -11.04 7.27 -3.33
N LYS A 73 -10.95 6.08 -2.74
CA LYS A 73 -11.47 5.83 -1.39
C LYS A 73 -10.64 6.54 -0.32
N ILE A 74 -9.31 6.51 -0.43
CA ILE A 74 -8.42 7.20 0.52
C ILE A 74 -8.62 8.71 0.46
N ALA A 75 -8.81 9.28 -0.74
CA ALA A 75 -9.07 10.72 -0.96
C ALA A 75 -10.53 11.14 -0.68
N GLY A 76 -11.34 10.32 -0.01
CA GLY A 76 -12.71 10.69 0.37
C GLY A 76 -13.74 10.67 -0.77
N GLY A 77 -13.42 10.07 -1.92
CA GLY A 77 -14.39 9.67 -2.94
C GLY A 77 -14.48 10.53 -4.20
N ASN A 78 -13.72 11.62 -4.30
CA ASN A 78 -13.88 12.60 -5.40
C ASN A 78 -12.74 12.60 -6.42
N ASP A 79 -11.57 12.05 -6.08
CA ASP A 79 -10.37 12.16 -6.91
C ASP A 79 -9.86 10.80 -7.40
N GLY A 80 -9.40 10.75 -8.66
CA GLY A 80 -8.80 9.56 -9.26
C GLY A 80 -9.78 8.60 -9.96
N PRO A 81 -9.24 7.59 -10.68
CA PRO A 81 -10.04 6.66 -11.46
C PRO A 81 -10.88 5.73 -10.58
N VAL A 82 -12.03 5.30 -11.09
CA VAL A 82 -12.80 4.20 -10.51
C VAL A 82 -12.09 2.90 -10.83
N VAL A 83 -11.72 2.15 -9.79
CA VAL A 83 -11.08 0.83 -9.89
C VAL A 83 -11.81 -0.15 -8.98
N ALA A 84 -11.64 -1.45 -9.24
CA ALA A 84 -12.21 -2.49 -8.39
C ALA A 84 -11.70 -2.34 -6.94
N PRO A 85 -12.59 -2.34 -5.94
CA PRO A 85 -12.20 -2.18 -4.55
C PRO A 85 -11.37 -3.38 -4.06
N MET A 86 -10.27 -3.09 -3.38
CA MET A 86 -9.46 -4.06 -2.66
C MET A 86 -8.65 -3.36 -1.56
N LEU A 87 -8.15 -4.17 -0.63
CA LEU A 87 -7.18 -3.79 0.37
C LEU A 87 -6.00 -4.76 0.25
N VAL A 88 -4.81 -4.22 0.03
CA VAL A 88 -3.57 -5.01 0.06
C VAL A 88 -2.72 -4.58 1.24
N THR A 89 -2.41 -5.49 2.14
CA THR A 89 -1.39 -5.24 3.16
C THR A 89 -0.01 -5.59 2.61
N VAL A 90 0.98 -4.80 2.99
CA VAL A 90 2.39 -5.03 2.67
C VAL A 90 3.18 -5.02 3.97
N THR A 91 3.88 -6.12 4.25
CA THR A 91 4.74 -6.27 5.43
C THR A 91 6.16 -6.59 4.99
N VAL A 92 7.14 -5.92 5.58
CA VAL A 92 8.57 -6.11 5.28
C VAL A 92 9.27 -6.72 6.49
N GLY A 93 9.90 -7.87 6.29
CA GLY A 93 10.67 -8.57 7.30
C GLY A 93 12.00 -7.88 7.65
N ALA A 94 12.66 -8.43 8.66
CA ALA A 94 14.04 -8.11 8.96
C ALA A 94 14.96 -8.41 7.75
N PRO A 95 16.17 -7.82 7.69
CA PRO A 95 17.17 -8.23 6.69
C PRO A 95 17.47 -9.72 6.83
N ASP A 96 17.32 -10.45 5.75
CA ASP A 96 17.70 -11.85 5.64
C ASP A 96 17.99 -12.18 4.17
N THR A 97 19.26 -12.17 3.82
CA THR A 97 19.74 -12.45 2.46
C THR A 97 19.78 -13.94 2.15
N GLY A 98 19.51 -14.82 3.14
CA GLY A 98 19.54 -16.27 3.01
C GLY A 98 18.18 -16.96 3.13
N ALA A 99 17.12 -16.22 3.48
CA ALA A 99 15.78 -16.78 3.61
C ALA A 99 15.30 -17.39 2.28
N ALA A 100 15.08 -18.71 2.29
CA ALA A 100 14.33 -19.37 1.24
C ALA A 100 12.88 -18.87 1.27
N LEU A 101 12.31 -18.59 0.09
CA LEU A 101 10.89 -18.25 0.01
C LEU A 101 10.06 -19.48 0.41
N PRO A 102 9.06 -19.34 1.29
CA PRO A 102 8.16 -20.44 1.60
C PRO A 102 7.37 -20.84 0.36
N GLU A 103 7.07 -22.13 0.26
CA GLU A 103 6.16 -22.65 -0.77
C GLU A 103 4.70 -22.32 -0.42
N ALA A 104 3.82 -22.34 -1.42
CA ALA A 104 2.40 -21.98 -1.24
C ALA A 104 1.66 -22.80 -0.16
N PRO A 105 1.89 -24.13 -0.01
CA PRO A 105 1.29 -24.89 1.09
C PRO A 105 1.79 -24.48 2.47
N ALA A 106 3.07 -24.11 2.59
CA ALA A 106 3.64 -23.64 3.86
C ALA A 106 3.02 -22.31 4.29
N LEU A 107 2.80 -21.39 3.34
CA LEU A 107 2.07 -20.14 3.60
C LEU A 107 0.64 -20.38 4.09
N ALA A 108 -0.05 -21.38 3.54
CA ALA A 108 -1.41 -21.72 3.99
C ALA A 108 -1.42 -22.32 5.40
N ALA A 109 -0.45 -23.20 5.69
CA ALA A 109 -0.28 -23.80 7.01
C ALA A 109 0.01 -22.75 8.09
N GLU A 110 0.88 -21.77 7.79
CA GLU A 110 1.17 -20.64 8.69
C GLU A 110 -0.09 -19.85 9.05
N MET A 111 -1.01 -19.66 8.09
CA MET A 111 -2.26 -18.95 8.33
C MET A 111 -3.34 -19.81 9.00
N GLY A 112 -3.10 -21.11 9.18
CA GLY A 112 -4.12 -22.03 9.67
C GLY A 112 -5.33 -22.14 8.74
N GLN A 113 -5.14 -21.87 7.44
CA GLN A 113 -6.21 -21.83 6.44
C GLN A 113 -6.06 -22.92 5.39
N ARG A 114 -7.20 -23.37 4.86
CA ARG A 114 -7.21 -24.31 3.74
C ARG A 114 -6.78 -23.61 2.46
N MET A 115 -5.72 -24.13 1.83
CA MET A 115 -5.32 -23.72 0.49
C MET A 115 -6.33 -24.21 -0.55
N ILE A 116 -6.74 -23.33 -1.46
CA ILE A 116 -7.58 -23.63 -2.62
C ILE A 116 -6.87 -23.40 -3.95
N GLY A 117 -5.67 -22.81 -3.91
CA GLY A 117 -4.79 -22.65 -5.06
C GLY A 117 -3.45 -22.10 -4.63
N GLY A 118 -2.45 -22.22 -5.49
CA GLY A 118 -1.12 -21.69 -5.26
C GLY A 118 -0.38 -21.54 -6.57
N LEU A 119 0.55 -20.59 -6.63
CA LEU A 119 1.39 -20.40 -7.80
C LEU A 119 2.75 -19.86 -7.36
N HIS A 120 3.80 -20.24 -8.06
CA HIS A 120 5.10 -19.59 -7.95
C HIS A 120 5.51 -19.10 -9.33
N ARG A 121 5.71 -17.79 -9.48
CA ARG A 121 6.09 -17.20 -10.76
C ARG A 121 6.93 -15.95 -10.56
N ASN A 122 8.02 -15.86 -11.32
CA ASN A 122 8.94 -14.72 -11.31
C ASN A 122 9.45 -14.36 -9.90
N GLY A 123 9.64 -15.32 -8.99
CA GLY A 123 10.11 -15.04 -7.62
C GLY A 123 9.03 -14.52 -6.65
N LEU A 124 7.76 -14.56 -7.03
CA LEU A 124 6.62 -14.38 -6.13
C LEU A 124 5.94 -15.73 -5.91
N THR A 125 5.90 -16.19 -4.65
CA THR A 125 5.03 -17.30 -4.23
C THR A 125 3.70 -16.72 -3.80
N LEU A 126 2.59 -17.25 -4.32
CA LEU A 126 1.22 -16.92 -3.92
C LEU A 126 0.50 -18.16 -3.42
N THR A 127 -0.36 -17.97 -2.42
CA THR A 127 -1.33 -18.96 -1.96
C THR A 127 -2.72 -18.32 -1.89
N HIS A 128 -3.72 -19.05 -2.38
CA HIS A 128 -5.12 -18.66 -2.33
C HIS A 128 -5.79 -19.43 -1.22
N LEU A 129 -6.38 -18.72 -0.27
CA LEU A 129 -6.91 -19.27 0.97
C LEU A 129 -8.44 -19.25 0.94
N ALA A 130 -9.06 -20.30 1.47
CA ALA A 130 -10.51 -20.48 1.43
C ALA A 130 -11.29 -19.63 2.43
N GLY A 131 -10.62 -19.10 3.46
CA GLY A 131 -11.22 -18.44 4.61
C GLY A 131 -10.23 -17.47 5.26
N GLY A 132 -10.74 -16.60 6.14
CA GLY A 132 -9.96 -15.57 6.84
C GLY A 132 -10.05 -14.16 6.24
N GLY A 133 -10.61 -14.01 5.04
CA GLY A 133 -10.77 -12.69 4.42
C GLY A 133 -11.79 -11.79 5.13
N THR A 134 -12.84 -12.38 5.68
CA THR A 134 -13.88 -11.69 6.46
C THR A 134 -13.41 -11.22 7.83
N ASP A 135 -12.28 -11.74 8.32
CA ASP A 135 -11.70 -11.31 9.59
C ASP A 135 -11.03 -9.92 9.46
N VAL A 136 -10.81 -9.47 8.22
CA VAL A 136 -10.18 -8.18 7.89
C VAL A 136 -11.17 -7.19 7.29
N LEU A 137 -12.12 -7.67 6.48
CA LEU A 137 -13.17 -6.85 5.86
C LEU A 137 -14.54 -7.45 6.19
N ASP A 138 -15.39 -6.72 6.94
CA ASP A 138 -16.71 -7.20 7.36
C ASP A 138 -17.59 -7.65 6.16
N ASP A 139 -17.61 -6.87 5.09
CA ASP A 139 -18.29 -7.19 3.82
C ASP A 139 -17.36 -7.88 2.78
N GLY A 140 -16.27 -8.48 3.26
CA GLY A 140 -15.25 -9.16 2.46
C GLY A 140 -15.69 -10.50 1.90
N ASP A 141 -14.98 -10.95 0.87
CA ASP A 141 -14.98 -12.35 0.47
C ASP A 141 -14.20 -13.16 1.53
N PRO A 142 -14.67 -14.35 1.96
CA PRO A 142 -13.90 -15.19 2.87
C PRO A 142 -12.57 -15.63 2.25
N ARG A 143 -12.52 -15.75 0.91
CA ARG A 143 -11.30 -16.09 0.19
C ARG A 143 -10.42 -14.86 0.05
N TYR A 144 -9.12 -15.09 0.15
CA TYR A 144 -8.14 -14.03 0.01
C TYR A 144 -6.79 -14.59 -0.43
N TRP A 145 -5.92 -13.72 -0.94
CA TRP A 145 -4.60 -14.12 -1.39
C TRP A 145 -3.53 -13.73 -0.38
N ARG A 146 -2.55 -14.60 -0.20
CA ARG A 146 -1.27 -14.32 0.46
C ARG A 146 -0.13 -14.47 -0.53
N GLY A 147 0.89 -13.65 -0.39
CA GLY A 147 2.08 -13.72 -1.23
C GLY A 147 3.36 -13.37 -0.51
N THR A 148 4.47 -13.93 -0.94
CA THR A 148 5.81 -13.60 -0.45
C THR A 148 6.81 -13.54 -1.58
N PHE A 149 7.70 -12.56 -1.53
CA PHE A 149 8.84 -12.40 -2.43
C PHE A 149 10.01 -11.74 -1.69
N VAL A 150 11.18 -11.67 -2.31
CA VAL A 150 12.34 -10.98 -1.75
C VAL A 150 12.56 -9.65 -2.47
N GLN A 151 12.82 -8.59 -1.72
CA GLN A 151 13.23 -7.27 -2.22
C GLN A 151 14.27 -6.67 -1.27
N GLY A 152 15.38 -6.15 -1.81
CA GLY A 152 16.40 -5.47 -1.00
C GLY A 152 16.96 -6.34 0.13
N GLY A 153 17.11 -7.66 -0.09
CA GLY A 153 17.57 -8.60 0.94
C GLY A 153 16.60 -8.82 2.09
N ARG A 154 15.30 -8.53 1.87
CA ARG A 154 14.23 -8.71 2.86
C ARG A 154 13.07 -9.47 2.26
N MET A 155 12.45 -10.32 3.06
CA MET A 155 11.18 -10.92 2.68
C MET A 155 10.05 -9.89 2.77
N VAL A 156 9.29 -9.76 1.70
CA VAL A 156 8.09 -8.91 1.62
C VAL A 156 6.87 -9.82 1.54
N GLY A 157 5.97 -9.68 2.51
CA GLY A 157 4.68 -10.33 2.54
C GLY A 157 3.59 -9.42 1.98
N LEU A 158 2.69 -10.00 1.19
CA LEU A 158 1.49 -9.37 0.66
C LEU A 158 0.25 -10.13 1.13
N ALA A 159 -0.84 -9.44 1.40
CA ALA A 159 -2.16 -10.06 1.51
C ALA A 159 -3.20 -9.21 0.78
N LEU A 160 -3.97 -9.80 -0.12
CA LEU A 160 -5.04 -9.11 -0.85
C LEU A 160 -6.39 -9.59 -0.35
N TYR A 161 -7.17 -8.64 0.14
CA TYR A 161 -8.57 -8.79 0.53
C TYR A 161 -9.45 -7.99 -0.42
N ALA A 162 -10.64 -8.50 -0.73
CA ALA A 162 -11.58 -7.83 -1.61
C ALA A 162 -13.02 -8.04 -1.10
N PRO A 163 -13.97 -7.19 -1.52
CA PRO A 163 -15.39 -7.41 -1.21
C PRO A 163 -15.88 -8.76 -1.72
N ARG A 164 -16.96 -9.23 -1.10
CA ARG A 164 -17.64 -10.47 -1.49
C ARG A 164 -17.88 -10.54 -3.00
N ASP A 165 -17.60 -11.70 -3.59
CA ASP A 165 -17.79 -12.02 -5.00
C ASP A 165 -16.92 -11.19 -5.97
N SER A 166 -15.96 -10.41 -5.47
CA SER A 166 -15.02 -9.68 -6.31
C SER A 166 -14.13 -10.65 -7.10
N PRO A 167 -13.89 -10.41 -8.41
CA PRO A 167 -12.88 -11.16 -9.18
C PRO A 167 -11.48 -11.12 -8.55
N LEU A 168 -11.18 -10.07 -7.78
CA LEU A 168 -9.92 -9.92 -7.04
C LEU A 168 -9.78 -10.90 -5.86
N ALA A 169 -10.89 -11.42 -5.32
CA ALA A 169 -10.86 -12.56 -4.41
C ALA A 169 -10.73 -13.90 -5.16
N GLY A 170 -10.75 -13.88 -6.49
CA GLY A 170 -10.58 -15.03 -7.38
C GLY A 170 -9.27 -14.93 -8.19
N SER A 171 -9.31 -15.32 -9.46
CA SER A 171 -8.13 -15.36 -10.35
C SER A 171 -7.41 -14.02 -10.50
N ASP A 172 -8.17 -12.92 -10.50
CA ASP A 172 -7.62 -11.59 -10.81
C ASP A 172 -6.74 -11.07 -9.66
N GLY A 173 -6.94 -11.59 -8.45
CA GLY A 173 -6.13 -11.27 -7.29
C GLY A 173 -4.66 -11.65 -7.46
N ALA A 174 -4.40 -12.82 -8.07
CA ALA A 174 -3.03 -13.25 -8.37
C ALA A 174 -2.34 -12.29 -9.35
N ALA A 175 -3.04 -11.89 -10.42
CA ALA A 175 -2.52 -10.95 -11.40
C ALA A 175 -2.26 -9.56 -10.78
N MET A 176 -3.16 -9.09 -9.92
CA MET A 176 -3.00 -7.85 -9.18
C MET A 176 -1.77 -7.87 -8.26
N LEU A 177 -1.56 -8.97 -7.51
CA LEU A 177 -0.40 -9.12 -6.64
C LEU A 177 0.91 -9.18 -7.42
N HIS A 178 0.93 -9.79 -8.60
CA HIS A 178 2.06 -9.70 -9.51
C HIS A 178 2.33 -8.26 -9.96
N ALA A 179 1.30 -7.50 -10.34
CA ALA A 179 1.46 -6.11 -10.75
C ALA A 179 2.02 -5.23 -9.62
N ILE A 180 1.55 -5.43 -8.38
CA ILE A 180 2.09 -4.75 -7.18
C ILE A 180 3.55 -5.14 -6.97
N ARG A 181 3.87 -6.42 -7.02
CA ARG A 181 5.25 -6.90 -6.86
C ARG A 181 6.18 -6.28 -7.90
N ASP A 182 5.81 -6.31 -9.17
CA ASP A 182 6.60 -5.75 -10.27
C ASP A 182 6.79 -4.24 -10.10
N ARG A 183 5.76 -3.55 -9.60
CA ARG A 183 5.85 -2.13 -9.24
C ARG A 183 6.84 -1.88 -8.11
N ILE A 184 6.81 -2.69 -7.05
CA ILE A 184 7.77 -2.62 -5.92
C ILE A 184 9.20 -2.85 -6.42
N ALA A 185 9.40 -3.87 -7.26
CA ALA A 185 10.71 -4.19 -7.81
C ALA A 185 11.28 -3.06 -8.69
N THR A 186 10.40 -2.35 -9.42
CA THR A 186 10.79 -1.19 -10.24
C THR A 186 11.14 0.03 -9.39
N LEU A 187 10.45 0.23 -8.26
CA LEU A 187 10.62 1.39 -7.39
C LEU A 187 11.79 1.25 -6.41
N SER A 188 12.05 0.03 -5.97
CA SER A 188 13.01 -0.26 -4.90
C SER A 188 14.45 -0.28 -5.45
N PRO A 189 15.45 0.06 -4.62
CA PRO A 189 16.84 -0.16 -4.98
C PRO A 189 17.06 -1.62 -5.37
N GLN A 190 17.80 -1.85 -6.46
CA GLN A 190 18.34 -3.17 -6.74
C GLN A 190 19.50 -3.40 -5.76
N GLY A 191 19.53 -4.57 -5.11
CA GLY A 191 20.59 -4.90 -4.15
C GLY A 191 21.96 -4.68 -4.77
N GLY A 192 22.83 -3.96 -4.05
CA GLY A 192 24.23 -3.74 -4.44
C GLY A 192 25.09 -4.97 -4.28
#